data_AF-A0A382K161-F1
#
_entry.id   AF-A0A382K161-F1
#
_cell.length_a   1.000
_cell.length_b   1.000
_cell.length_c   1.000
_cell.angle_alpha   90.00
_cell.angle_beta   90.00
_cell.angle_gamma   90.00
#
_symmetry.space_group_name_H-M   'P 1'
#
loop_
_entity.id
_entity.type
_entity.pdbx_description
1 polymer ?
#
loop_
_entity_poly.entity_id
_entity_poly.type
_entity_poly.pdbx_seq_one_letter_code
_entity_poly.pdbx_strand_id
1 'polypeptide(L)'
;MLSRWRSETPHVGEYIPADENIMANQDKKTIKLKVANTGDRPIQVGSHTHFSEANRALEFDREKALGYHLNISSGTSIRFEPGETKHVEVVEYGGTKTIFGFSGLVSGDLKSKKSDAIKNINEKGFKNVLENTEEKSGTLEIPRSRYVELFGPTTGDKVRLADTDLIMEIEKDLIKYGDELVFGGGKSARDGLGQASGVLRKDSADLVITNAMIIDPTLGIIKADIGIRDGKILGVGNAGNPNVMDDIDIVVSSNTEIISGEHTICTPGTIDSHIHFISPQQAIDAICNGTTTMIG
;
A
#
# COMPACT_ATOMS: atom_id res chain seq x y z
N MET A 1 -1.92 2.75 27.51
CA MET A 1 -2.54 1.42 27.27
C MET A 1 -1.48 0.51 26.62
N LEU A 2 -0.34 0.30 27.29
CA LEU A 2 0.87 -0.35 26.75
C LEU A 2 1.05 -1.81 27.21
N SER A 3 0.07 -2.40 27.93
CA SER A 3 0.28 -3.62 28.71
C SER A 3 -0.18 -4.92 28.05
N ARG A 4 -0.53 -4.93 26.76
CA ARG A 4 -0.93 -6.17 26.05
C ARG A 4 0.20 -6.87 25.30
N TRP A 5 1.39 -6.26 25.22
CA TRP A 5 2.48 -6.73 24.34
C TRP A 5 3.80 -7.03 25.05
N ARG A 6 3.85 -6.97 26.38
CA ARG A 6 4.98 -7.43 27.20
C ARG A 6 4.44 -8.36 28.27
N SER A 7 4.13 -9.57 27.85
CA SER A 7 3.87 -10.69 28.75
C SER A 7 5.23 -11.21 29.27
N GLU A 8 5.34 -11.54 30.56
CA GLU A 8 6.53 -12.23 31.09
C GLU A 8 6.74 -13.61 30.43
N THR A 9 5.68 -14.16 29.83
CA THR A 9 5.68 -15.36 29.01
C THR A 9 5.78 -15.03 27.51
N PRO A 10 6.81 -15.49 26.79
CA PRO A 10 6.91 -15.34 25.34
C PRO A 10 5.66 -15.85 24.61
N HIS A 11 5.16 -15.08 23.63
CA HIS A 11 4.09 -15.54 22.75
C HIS A 11 4.64 -16.04 21.40
N VAL A 12 4.07 -17.12 20.89
CA VAL A 12 4.44 -17.70 19.59
C VAL A 12 4.24 -16.65 18.49
N GLY A 13 5.31 -16.34 17.74
CA GLY A 13 5.24 -15.38 16.64
C GLY A 13 5.05 -13.92 17.06
N GLU A 14 5.33 -13.56 18.32
CA GLU A 14 5.06 -12.21 18.82
C GLU A 14 5.81 -11.12 18.06
N TYR A 15 5.13 -9.99 17.85
CA TYR A 15 5.76 -8.76 17.39
C TYR A 15 6.19 -7.94 18.59
N ILE A 16 7.39 -7.39 18.50
CA ILE A 16 7.98 -6.49 19.48
C ILE A 16 8.30 -5.19 18.72
N PRO A 17 7.31 -4.27 18.61
CA PRO A 17 7.50 -3.04 17.85
C PRO A 17 8.50 -2.10 18.52
N ALA A 18 9.18 -1.30 17.72
CA ALA A 18 9.93 -0.14 18.20
C ALA A 18 8.98 0.92 18.81
N ASP A 19 9.53 1.83 19.61
CA ASP A 19 8.73 2.83 20.33
C ASP A 19 8.32 4.04 19.46
N GLU A 20 9.01 4.28 18.35
CA GLU A 20 8.84 5.48 17.51
C GLU A 20 7.70 5.33 16.49
N ASN A 21 6.89 6.40 16.34
CA ASN A 21 5.84 6.47 15.34
C ASN A 21 6.41 6.49 13.91
N ILE A 22 5.61 6.03 12.96
CA ILE A 22 5.96 6.06 11.54
C ILE A 22 5.61 7.43 10.97
N MET A 23 6.58 8.05 10.32
CA MET A 23 6.41 9.30 9.58
C MET A 23 6.22 8.98 8.10
N ALA A 24 4.97 8.97 7.65
CA ALA A 24 4.55 8.68 6.29
C ALA A 24 4.32 9.97 5.47
N ASN A 25 4.41 9.87 4.15
CA ASN A 25 4.18 11.00 3.22
C ASN A 25 5.02 12.24 3.54
N GLN A 26 6.25 12.04 4.01
CA GLN A 26 7.16 13.15 4.35
C GLN A 26 7.45 14.03 3.14
N ASP A 27 7.63 15.33 3.40
CA ASP A 27 7.95 16.36 2.41
C ASP A 27 6.91 16.57 1.29
N LYS A 28 5.74 15.92 1.38
CA LYS A 28 4.64 16.12 0.43
C LYS A 28 3.78 17.31 0.85
N LYS A 29 3.20 17.98 -0.14
CA LYS A 29 2.24 19.07 0.09
C LYS A 29 0.94 18.50 0.63
N THR A 30 0.37 19.19 1.60
CA THR A 30 -0.92 18.85 2.21
C THR A 30 -1.87 20.04 2.23
N ILE A 31 -3.17 19.75 2.19
CA ILE A 31 -4.25 20.72 2.25
C ILE A 31 -5.31 20.20 3.20
N LYS A 32 -5.82 21.06 4.09
CA LYS A 32 -7.00 20.77 4.90
C LYS A 32 -8.24 21.26 4.19
N LEU A 33 -9.20 20.38 3.96
CA LEU A 33 -10.45 20.66 3.26
C LEU A 33 -11.63 20.40 4.19
N LYS A 34 -12.65 21.25 4.12
CA LYS A 34 -13.95 20.96 4.72
C LYS A 34 -14.82 20.26 3.68
N VAL A 35 -15.30 19.07 4.02
CA VAL A 35 -15.99 18.18 3.08
C VAL A 35 -17.37 17.85 3.62
N ALA A 36 -18.41 18.21 2.87
CA ALA A 36 -19.80 17.98 3.23
C ALA A 36 -20.44 16.94 2.30
N ASN A 37 -21.12 15.94 2.85
CA ASN A 37 -21.94 15.03 2.05
C ASN A 37 -23.35 15.60 1.86
N THR A 38 -23.61 16.13 0.66
CA THR A 38 -24.92 16.71 0.29
C THR A 38 -25.89 15.67 -0.28
N GLY A 39 -25.48 14.41 -0.36
CA GLY A 39 -26.29 13.30 -0.85
C GLY A 39 -27.20 12.69 0.23
N ASP A 40 -27.99 11.71 -0.20
CA ASP A 40 -28.96 10.97 0.61
C ASP A 40 -28.43 9.62 1.11
N ARG A 41 -27.18 9.27 0.77
CA ARG A 41 -26.54 7.99 1.07
C ARG A 41 -25.13 8.19 1.62
N PRO A 42 -24.64 7.24 2.42
CA PRO A 42 -23.28 7.29 2.93
C PRO A 42 -22.26 7.16 1.79
N ILE A 43 -21.16 7.90 1.91
CA ILE A 43 -20.05 7.90 0.96
C ILE A 43 -18.77 7.57 1.72
N GLN A 44 -17.98 6.64 1.20
CA GLN A 44 -16.71 6.23 1.79
C GLN A 44 -15.60 6.39 0.74
N VAL A 45 -14.55 7.12 1.10
CA VAL A 45 -13.44 7.46 0.21
C VAL A 45 -12.17 6.82 0.72
N GLY A 46 -11.55 5.98 -0.12
CA GLY A 46 -10.30 5.27 0.20
C GLY A 46 -9.08 6.17 0.16
N SER A 47 -8.03 5.79 0.90
CA SER A 47 -6.81 6.58 1.11
C SER A 47 -6.18 7.11 -0.17
N HIS A 48 -6.11 6.30 -1.22
CA HIS A 48 -5.44 6.64 -2.47
C HIS A 48 -6.39 7.20 -3.54
N THR A 49 -7.68 7.39 -3.26
CA THR A 49 -8.62 7.92 -4.26
C THR A 49 -8.27 9.36 -4.62
N HIS A 50 -8.22 9.67 -5.92
CA HIS A 50 -7.99 11.04 -6.39
C HIS A 50 -9.14 11.90 -5.88
N PHE A 51 -8.84 12.76 -4.92
CA PHE A 51 -9.86 13.31 -4.04
C PHE A 51 -10.81 14.22 -4.83
N SER A 52 -10.29 14.99 -5.79
CA SER A 52 -11.11 15.78 -6.73
C SER A 52 -12.10 14.94 -7.55
N GLU A 53 -11.89 13.64 -7.70
CA GLU A 53 -12.78 12.72 -8.42
C GLU A 53 -13.64 11.84 -7.50
N ALA A 54 -13.59 12.08 -6.19
CA ALA A 54 -14.53 11.47 -5.25
C ALA A 54 -15.98 11.86 -5.60
N ASN A 55 -16.94 11.08 -5.09
CA ASN A 55 -18.37 11.17 -5.45
C ASN A 55 -18.87 12.62 -5.57
N ARG A 56 -19.59 12.92 -6.68
CA ARG A 56 -20.12 14.24 -7.02
C ARG A 56 -20.97 14.91 -5.94
N ALA A 57 -21.58 14.13 -5.04
CA ALA A 57 -22.41 14.63 -3.93
C ALA A 57 -21.59 15.18 -2.74
N LEU A 58 -20.28 14.91 -2.69
CA LEU A 58 -19.38 15.56 -1.75
C LEU A 58 -19.07 16.98 -2.23
N GLU A 59 -19.33 17.97 -1.39
CA GLU A 59 -19.04 19.38 -1.64
C GLU A 59 -17.78 19.81 -0.88
N PHE A 60 -16.77 20.27 -1.61
CA PHE A 60 -15.48 20.79 -1.14
C PHE A 60 -14.74 21.49 -2.30
N ASP A 61 -13.58 22.07 -2.04
CA ASP A 61 -12.72 22.69 -3.07
C ASP A 61 -12.00 21.63 -3.91
N ARG A 62 -12.62 21.29 -5.05
CA ARG A 62 -12.13 20.26 -5.98
C ARG A 62 -10.95 20.74 -6.79
N GLU A 63 -10.91 22.01 -7.15
CA GLU A 63 -9.82 22.57 -7.94
C GLU A 63 -8.49 22.50 -7.18
N LYS A 64 -8.52 22.72 -5.86
CA LYS A 64 -7.36 22.52 -4.98
C LYS A 64 -7.04 21.06 -4.70
N ALA A 65 -8.05 20.18 -4.70
CA ALA A 65 -7.86 18.75 -4.49
C ALA A 65 -7.36 17.99 -5.74
N LEU A 66 -7.17 18.68 -6.88
CA LEU A 66 -6.61 18.08 -8.10
C LEU A 66 -5.15 17.64 -7.86
N GLY A 67 -4.89 16.35 -8.04
CA GLY A 67 -3.58 15.75 -7.77
C GLY A 67 -3.35 15.36 -6.32
N TYR A 68 -4.40 15.32 -5.49
CA TYR A 68 -4.32 14.95 -4.08
C TYR A 68 -5.16 13.71 -3.76
N HIS A 69 -4.77 12.98 -2.71
CA HIS A 69 -5.53 11.90 -2.10
C HIS A 69 -5.57 12.06 -0.57
N LEU A 70 -6.32 11.24 0.17
CA LEU A 70 -6.45 11.41 1.62
C LEU A 70 -5.11 11.13 2.33
N ASN A 71 -4.69 12.02 3.23
CA ASN A 71 -3.50 11.84 4.07
C ASN A 71 -3.82 10.95 5.28
N ILE A 72 -4.08 9.67 5.03
CA ILE A 72 -4.41 8.65 6.03
C ILE A 72 -3.64 7.36 5.70
N SER A 73 -3.55 6.42 6.64
CA SER A 73 -2.83 5.15 6.42
C SER A 73 -3.33 4.43 5.16
N SER A 74 -2.40 3.86 4.39
CA SER A 74 -2.75 3.12 3.18
C SER A 74 -3.78 2.02 3.44
N GLY A 75 -4.63 1.75 2.45
CA GLY A 75 -5.74 0.80 2.57
C GLY A 75 -6.91 1.23 3.46
N THR A 76 -6.84 2.34 4.19
CA THR A 76 -7.96 2.84 5.02
C THR A 76 -8.88 3.81 4.25
N SER A 77 -9.92 4.31 4.90
CA SER A 77 -10.91 5.20 4.28
C SER A 77 -11.60 6.11 5.28
N ILE A 78 -12.12 7.23 4.79
CA ILE A 78 -13.00 8.13 5.56
C ILE A 78 -14.43 7.97 5.06
N ARG A 79 -15.35 7.79 6.02
CA ARG A 79 -16.78 7.67 5.77
C ARG A 79 -17.49 8.98 6.10
N PHE A 80 -18.43 9.36 5.23
CA PHE A 80 -19.28 10.53 5.34
C PHE A 80 -20.74 10.08 5.33
N GLU A 81 -21.45 10.25 6.45
CA GLU A 81 -22.89 10.01 6.51
C GLU A 81 -23.66 11.13 5.78
N PRO A 82 -24.92 10.90 5.35
CA PRO A 82 -25.74 11.94 4.72
C PRO A 82 -25.85 13.20 5.60
N GLY A 83 -25.57 14.38 5.03
CA GLY A 83 -25.58 15.65 5.74
C GLY A 83 -24.36 15.90 6.64
N GLU A 84 -23.46 14.93 6.79
CA GLU A 84 -22.26 15.08 7.62
C GLU A 84 -21.24 16.00 6.95
N THR A 85 -20.53 16.78 7.77
CA THR A 85 -19.39 17.58 7.35
C THR A 85 -18.18 17.26 8.21
N LYS A 86 -17.04 16.98 7.59
CA LYS A 86 -15.76 16.71 8.26
C LYS A 86 -14.65 17.57 7.69
N HIS A 87 -13.64 17.85 8.52
CA HIS A 87 -12.35 18.31 8.01
C HIS A 87 -11.50 17.10 7.71
N VAL A 88 -10.90 17.07 6.53
CA VAL A 88 -9.94 16.04 6.12
C VAL A 88 -8.66 16.71 5.68
N GLU A 89 -7.56 15.99 5.82
CA GLU A 89 -6.29 16.38 5.23
C GLU A 89 -6.06 15.52 3.98
N VAL A 90 -5.67 16.18 2.89
CA VAL A 90 -5.26 15.53 1.66
C VAL A 90 -3.79 15.81 1.40
N VAL A 91 -3.10 14.88 0.77
CA VAL A 91 -1.69 14.94 0.42
C VAL A 91 -1.52 14.75 -1.09
N GLU A 92 -0.53 15.43 -1.65
CA GLU A 92 -0.25 15.40 -3.08
C GLU A 92 0.22 14.01 -3.52
N TYR A 93 -0.20 13.55 -4.70
CA TYR A 93 0.33 12.34 -5.30
C TYR A 93 1.84 12.43 -5.55
N GLY A 94 2.50 11.27 -5.49
CA GLY A 94 3.85 11.10 -5.98
C GLY A 94 3.91 10.86 -7.49
N GLY A 95 5.08 10.40 -7.95
CA GLY A 95 5.30 9.95 -9.31
C GLY A 95 5.11 11.04 -10.36
N THR A 96 4.65 10.64 -11.55
CA THR A 96 4.47 11.57 -12.69
C THR A 96 3.21 12.43 -12.59
N LYS A 97 2.31 12.14 -11.65
CA LYS A 97 0.96 12.73 -11.52
C LYS A 97 0.11 12.54 -12.79
N THR A 98 0.24 11.37 -13.40
CA THR A 98 -0.60 10.94 -14.53
C THR A 98 -1.80 10.15 -13.99
N ILE A 99 -3.00 10.72 -14.08
CA ILE A 99 -4.17 10.20 -13.38
C ILE A 99 -5.16 9.59 -14.37
N PHE A 100 -5.46 8.31 -14.19
CA PHE A 100 -6.44 7.56 -14.99
C PHE A 100 -7.55 6.96 -14.11
N GLY A 101 -8.67 6.59 -14.73
CA GLY A 101 -9.78 5.91 -14.06
C GLY A 101 -10.80 6.88 -13.45
N PHE A 102 -11.34 6.50 -12.29
CA PHE A 102 -12.34 7.27 -11.53
C PHE A 102 -13.56 7.72 -12.35
N SER A 103 -13.80 9.04 -12.42
CA SER A 103 -14.87 9.67 -13.18
C SER A 103 -14.37 10.29 -14.48
N GLY A 104 -13.09 10.06 -14.80
CA GLY A 104 -12.38 10.60 -15.94
C GLY A 104 -12.44 12.13 -15.99
N LEU A 105 -12.18 12.82 -14.89
CA LEU A 105 -12.04 14.28 -14.89
C LEU A 105 -10.69 14.68 -15.48
N VAL A 106 -9.61 13.98 -15.12
CA VAL A 106 -8.25 14.24 -15.62
C VAL A 106 -7.91 13.36 -16.83
N SER A 107 -7.91 12.03 -16.64
CA SER A 107 -7.61 11.02 -17.67
C SER A 107 -6.31 11.29 -18.46
N GLY A 108 -5.20 11.51 -17.75
CA GLY A 108 -3.88 11.76 -18.32
C GLY A 108 -2.96 12.53 -17.40
N ASP A 109 -1.92 13.13 -17.97
CA ASP A 109 -0.98 14.00 -17.24
C ASP A 109 -1.71 15.20 -16.64
N LEU A 110 -1.70 15.33 -15.31
CA LEU A 110 -2.45 16.35 -14.60
C LEU A 110 -2.03 17.76 -15.03
N LYS A 111 -0.75 17.99 -15.31
CA LYS A 111 -0.24 19.32 -15.66
C LYS A 111 -0.86 19.82 -16.97
N SER A 112 -0.89 18.98 -18.00
CA SER A 112 -1.49 19.32 -19.29
C SER A 112 -3.02 19.29 -19.27
N LYS A 113 -3.63 18.45 -18.43
CA LYS A 113 -5.09 18.27 -18.35
C LYS A 113 -5.80 19.12 -17.30
N LYS A 114 -5.08 19.94 -16.53
CA LYS A 114 -5.67 20.71 -15.42
C LYS A 114 -6.87 21.56 -15.84
N SER A 115 -6.76 22.31 -16.94
CA SER A 115 -7.84 23.17 -17.43
C SER A 115 -9.07 22.36 -17.88
N ASP A 116 -8.84 21.23 -18.57
CA ASP A 116 -9.89 20.30 -18.97
C ASP A 116 -10.59 19.71 -17.74
N ALA A 117 -9.83 19.34 -16.70
CA ALA A 117 -10.36 18.79 -15.46
C ALA A 117 -11.27 19.79 -14.73
N ILE A 118 -10.85 21.06 -14.63
CA ILE A 118 -11.67 22.13 -14.02
C ILE A 118 -12.97 22.34 -14.81
N LYS A 119 -12.91 22.32 -16.14
CA LYS A 119 -14.11 22.36 -16.99
C LYS A 119 -15.01 21.15 -16.72
N ASN A 120 -14.44 19.95 -16.68
CA ASN A 120 -15.17 18.70 -16.47
C ASN A 120 -15.85 18.62 -15.09
N ILE A 121 -15.25 19.19 -14.03
CA ILE A 121 -15.87 19.29 -12.69
C ILE A 121 -17.24 19.97 -12.80
N ASN A 122 -17.29 21.11 -13.50
CA ASN A 122 -18.52 21.88 -13.68
C ASN A 122 -19.50 21.17 -14.62
N GLU A 123 -19.05 20.71 -15.79
CA GLU A 123 -19.91 20.09 -16.81
C GLU A 123 -20.53 18.77 -16.35
N LYS A 124 -19.81 17.98 -15.54
CA LYS A 124 -20.30 16.70 -15.00
C LYS A 124 -21.04 16.85 -13.67
N GLY A 125 -21.23 18.08 -13.18
CA GLY A 125 -22.03 18.38 -12.00
C GLY A 125 -21.43 17.91 -10.67
N PHE A 126 -20.11 17.97 -10.54
CA PHE A 126 -19.43 17.74 -9.26
C PHE A 126 -19.59 18.97 -8.36
N LYS A 127 -20.05 18.76 -7.12
CA LYS A 127 -20.21 19.85 -6.15
C LYS A 127 -18.83 20.42 -5.80
N ASN A 128 -18.65 21.72 -6.06
CA ASN A 128 -17.40 22.44 -5.89
C ASN A 128 -17.66 23.76 -5.16
N VAL A 129 -16.82 24.09 -4.19
CA VAL A 129 -16.84 25.37 -3.47
C VAL A 129 -15.42 25.93 -3.40
N LEU A 130 -15.28 27.25 -3.46
CA LEU A 130 -13.96 27.88 -3.30
C LEU A 130 -13.71 28.11 -1.82
N GLU A 131 -12.61 27.57 -1.30
CA GLU A 131 -12.20 27.76 0.09
C GLU A 131 -10.86 28.48 0.16
N ASN A 132 -10.67 29.37 1.14
CA ASN A 132 -9.36 29.96 1.39
C ASN A 132 -8.50 29.00 2.24
N THR A 133 -8.00 27.96 1.59
CA THR A 133 -7.10 26.95 2.17
C THR A 133 -5.66 27.16 1.68
N GLU A 134 -4.69 26.96 2.57
CA GLU A 134 -3.25 27.09 2.31
C GLU A 134 -2.61 25.71 2.15
N GLU A 135 -1.72 25.57 1.16
CA GLU A 135 -0.82 24.43 1.04
C GLU A 135 0.23 24.48 2.16
N LYS A 136 0.47 23.35 2.82
CA LYS A 136 1.52 23.20 3.84
C LYS A 136 2.40 22.00 3.51
N SER A 137 3.65 22.01 3.93
CA SER A 137 4.41 20.76 4.01
C SER A 137 3.82 19.94 5.16
N GLY A 138 3.40 18.72 4.88
CA GLY A 138 2.77 17.85 5.86
C GLY A 138 3.49 16.52 6.01
N THR A 139 3.15 15.82 7.07
CA THR A 139 3.61 14.45 7.33
C THR A 139 2.47 13.74 8.03
N LEU A 140 2.24 12.48 7.68
CA LEU A 140 1.29 11.63 8.36
C LEU A 140 2.01 10.86 9.46
N GLU A 141 1.70 11.17 10.71
CA GLU A 141 2.18 10.40 11.86
C GLU A 141 1.25 9.20 12.12
N ILE A 142 1.78 7.99 12.00
CA ILE A 142 1.05 6.73 12.23
C ILE A 142 1.61 6.08 13.49
N PRO A 143 0.78 5.78 14.51
CA PRO A 143 1.23 5.01 15.66
C PRO A 143 1.87 3.69 15.24
N ARG A 144 3.06 3.36 15.74
CA ARG A 144 3.82 2.18 15.31
C ARG A 144 3.00 0.89 15.39
N SER A 145 2.30 0.69 16.50
CA SER A 145 1.39 -0.45 16.70
C SER A 145 0.30 -0.55 15.62
N ARG A 146 -0.24 0.59 15.16
CA ARG A 146 -1.24 0.64 14.09
C ARG A 146 -0.62 0.32 12.73
N TYR A 147 0.60 0.77 12.48
CA TYR A 147 1.34 0.41 11.27
C TYR A 147 1.56 -1.11 11.21
N VAL A 148 2.07 -1.68 12.31
CA VAL A 148 2.31 -3.12 12.42
C VAL A 148 1.02 -3.92 12.24
N GLU A 149 -0.11 -3.46 12.78
CA GLU A 149 -1.42 -4.10 12.60
C GLU A 149 -1.91 -4.09 11.15
N LEU A 150 -1.59 -3.05 10.38
CA LEU A 150 -2.09 -2.87 9.01
C LEU A 150 -1.21 -3.56 7.97
N PHE A 151 0.10 -3.46 8.14
CA PHE A 151 1.06 -3.81 7.10
C PHE A 151 2.04 -4.89 7.58
N GLY A 152 2.12 -5.16 8.87
CA GLY A 152 3.16 -5.98 9.50
C GLY A 152 4.38 -5.17 9.97
N PRO A 153 5.33 -5.82 10.67
CA PRO A 153 6.56 -5.20 11.18
C PRO A 153 7.36 -4.45 10.11
N THR A 154 8.09 -3.41 10.50
CA THR A 154 9.02 -2.63 9.66
C THR A 154 10.34 -2.36 10.40
N THR A 155 11.28 -1.61 9.81
CA THR A 155 12.68 -1.42 10.27
C THR A 155 12.78 -1.17 11.77
N GLY A 156 13.55 -2.01 12.48
CA GLY A 156 13.74 -1.96 13.93
C GLY A 156 12.70 -2.72 14.75
N ASP A 157 11.56 -3.10 14.16
CA ASP A 157 10.63 -4.04 14.82
C ASP A 157 11.23 -5.44 14.85
N LYS A 158 10.87 -6.19 15.88
CA LYS A 158 11.33 -7.56 16.06
C LYS A 158 10.18 -8.55 16.03
N VAL A 159 10.47 -9.77 15.61
CA VAL A 159 9.52 -10.88 15.54
C VAL A 159 10.15 -12.12 16.15
N ARG A 160 9.43 -12.82 17.02
CA ARG A 160 9.85 -14.12 17.50
C ARG A 160 9.58 -15.19 16.43
N LEU A 161 10.55 -16.05 16.18
CA LEU A 161 10.38 -17.17 15.25
C LEU A 161 9.63 -18.30 15.95
N ALA A 162 8.33 -18.38 15.69
CA ALA A 162 7.42 -19.38 16.26
C ALA A 162 7.55 -19.45 17.80
N ASP A 163 7.70 -20.65 18.34
CA ASP A 163 7.86 -20.99 19.76
C ASP A 163 9.34 -21.08 20.20
N THR A 164 10.27 -20.56 19.38
CA THR A 164 11.70 -20.55 19.68
C THR A 164 12.13 -19.32 20.50
N ASP A 165 13.37 -19.35 21.00
CA ASP A 165 14.04 -18.18 21.59
C ASP A 165 14.66 -17.23 20.56
N LEU A 166 14.57 -17.56 19.27
CA LEU A 166 15.12 -16.75 18.18
C LEU A 166 14.21 -15.55 17.89
N ILE A 167 14.83 -14.38 17.80
CA ILE A 167 14.16 -13.12 17.49
C ILE A 167 14.85 -12.51 16.27
N MET A 168 14.09 -12.33 15.19
CA MET A 168 14.53 -11.58 14.01
C MET A 168 14.23 -10.09 14.21
N GLU A 169 15.10 -9.22 13.72
CA GLU A 169 14.88 -7.76 13.64
C GLU A 169 14.81 -7.37 12.17
N ILE A 170 13.83 -6.56 11.79
CA ILE A 170 13.76 -6.03 10.42
C ILE A 170 14.89 -5.01 10.25
N GLU A 171 15.88 -5.35 9.42
CA GLU A 171 17.09 -4.55 9.20
C GLU A 171 16.82 -3.39 8.24
N LYS A 172 15.92 -3.58 7.28
CA LYS A 172 15.58 -2.59 6.27
C LYS A 172 14.17 -2.79 5.73
N ASP A 173 13.43 -1.70 5.56
CA ASP A 173 12.19 -1.66 4.78
C ASP A 173 12.44 -0.97 3.44
N LEU A 174 12.03 -1.61 2.35
CA LEU A 174 12.13 -1.08 0.99
C LEU A 174 10.85 -0.36 0.56
N ILE A 175 9.78 -0.43 1.33
CA ILE A 175 8.48 0.19 1.02
C ILE A 175 8.45 1.64 1.50
N LYS A 176 7.83 2.51 0.71
CA LYS A 176 7.61 3.93 1.06
C LYS A 176 6.42 4.07 2.01
N TYR A 177 6.65 4.65 3.18
CA TYR A 177 5.59 4.84 4.18
C TYR A 177 4.46 5.78 3.70
N GLY A 178 3.23 5.29 3.76
CA GLY A 178 2.01 5.96 3.30
C GLY A 178 1.51 5.47 1.93
N ASP A 179 2.38 4.84 1.17
CA ASP A 179 2.13 4.31 -0.18
C ASP A 179 2.16 2.76 -0.18
N GLU A 180 1.89 2.11 0.97
CA GLU A 180 1.89 0.65 1.04
C GLU A 180 0.83 0.05 0.09
N LEU A 181 1.22 -0.96 -0.70
CA LEU A 181 0.28 -1.61 -1.60
C LEU A 181 -0.55 -2.64 -0.84
N VAL A 182 -1.86 -2.41 -0.74
CA VAL A 182 -2.78 -3.29 -0.02
C VAL A 182 -3.99 -3.60 -0.89
N PHE A 183 -4.24 -4.88 -1.07
CA PHE A 183 -5.37 -5.37 -1.86
C PHE A 183 -6.66 -5.51 -1.03
N GLY A 184 -7.78 -5.14 -1.65
CA GLY A 184 -9.11 -5.27 -1.07
C GLY A 184 -10.08 -4.14 -1.44
N GLY A 185 -11.34 -4.31 -1.05
CA GLY A 185 -12.39 -3.32 -1.30
C GLY A 185 -12.06 -1.96 -0.68
N GLY A 186 -11.97 -0.93 -1.51
CA GLY A 186 -11.68 0.45 -1.06
C GLY A 186 -10.21 0.73 -0.70
N LYS A 187 -9.29 -0.22 -0.93
CA LYS A 187 -7.87 -0.08 -0.59
C LYS A 187 -7.04 0.53 -1.74
N SER A 188 -5.71 0.48 -1.60
CA SER A 188 -4.74 1.14 -2.49
C SER A 188 -4.51 0.39 -3.81
N ALA A 189 -4.54 -0.94 -3.84
CA ALA A 189 -4.34 -1.72 -5.07
C ALA A 189 -5.61 -1.80 -5.93
N ARG A 190 -5.95 -0.70 -6.62
CA ARG A 190 -7.06 -0.59 -7.57
C ARG A 190 -6.66 0.21 -8.80
N ASP A 191 -7.42 0.06 -9.88
CA ASP A 191 -7.19 0.76 -11.15
C ASP A 191 -7.02 2.27 -10.96
N GLY A 192 -5.95 2.82 -11.55
CA GLY A 192 -5.56 4.23 -11.46
C GLY A 192 -4.95 4.65 -10.12
N LEU A 193 -4.98 3.77 -9.10
CA LEU A 193 -4.38 3.95 -7.77
C LEU A 193 -3.01 3.27 -7.74
N GLY A 194 -2.76 2.34 -6.81
CA GLY A 194 -1.57 1.50 -6.80
C GLY A 194 -1.49 0.50 -7.96
N GLN A 195 -2.58 0.30 -8.71
CA GLN A 195 -2.56 -0.45 -9.97
C GLN A 195 -2.52 0.52 -11.15
N ALA A 196 -1.41 0.52 -11.89
CA ALA A 196 -1.17 1.40 -13.02
C ALA A 196 -2.06 1.05 -14.22
N SER A 197 -2.82 2.02 -14.70
CA SER A 197 -3.62 1.92 -15.92
C SER A 197 -2.76 2.14 -17.16
N GLY A 198 -3.11 1.48 -18.27
CA GLY A 198 -2.45 1.68 -19.57
C GLY A 198 -1.05 1.05 -19.68
N VAL A 199 -0.66 0.21 -18.72
CA VAL A 199 0.63 -0.50 -18.72
C VAL A 199 0.50 -1.84 -19.45
N LEU A 200 1.44 -2.13 -20.36
CA LEU A 200 1.51 -3.42 -21.05
C LEU A 200 2.05 -4.50 -20.11
N ARG A 201 1.64 -5.76 -20.30
CA ARG A 201 2.13 -6.89 -19.48
C ARG A 201 3.67 -6.92 -19.38
N LYS A 202 4.37 -6.71 -20.50
CA LYS A 202 5.85 -6.73 -20.54
C LYS A 202 6.52 -5.69 -19.62
N ASP A 203 5.77 -4.69 -19.17
CA ASP A 203 6.23 -3.57 -18.35
C ASP A 203 5.65 -3.65 -16.92
N SER A 204 5.04 -4.77 -16.54
CA SER A 204 4.51 -5.02 -15.19
C SER A 204 4.83 -6.43 -14.68
N ALA A 205 4.59 -6.67 -13.39
CA ALA A 205 4.67 -8.00 -12.80
C ALA A 205 3.43 -8.85 -13.19
N ASP A 206 3.60 -10.17 -13.26
CA ASP A 206 2.48 -11.11 -13.35
C ASP A 206 1.82 -11.33 -11.97
N LEU A 207 2.63 -11.28 -10.91
CA LEU A 207 2.21 -11.47 -9.53
C LEU A 207 3.09 -10.59 -8.63
N VAL A 208 2.49 -10.00 -7.59
CA VAL A 208 3.22 -9.35 -6.50
C VAL A 208 2.82 -9.94 -5.16
N ILE A 209 3.81 -10.27 -4.32
CA ILE A 209 3.61 -10.55 -2.90
C ILE A 209 3.86 -9.25 -2.15
N THR A 210 2.84 -8.69 -1.50
CA THR A 210 2.93 -7.35 -0.88
C THR A 210 3.36 -7.40 0.58
N ASN A 211 4.10 -6.40 1.07
CA ASN A 211 4.41 -6.17 2.49
C ASN A 211 5.08 -7.36 3.23
N ALA A 212 5.81 -8.22 2.52
CA ALA A 212 6.39 -9.43 3.08
C ALA A 212 7.60 -9.13 3.97
N MET A 213 7.72 -9.85 5.09
CA MET A 213 9.00 -9.96 5.81
C MET A 213 9.83 -11.04 5.13
N ILE A 214 11.03 -10.72 4.67
CA ILE A 214 11.88 -11.63 3.92
C ILE A 214 13.05 -12.04 4.80
N ILE A 215 13.31 -13.34 4.89
CA ILE A 215 14.54 -13.88 5.49
C ILE A 215 15.31 -14.58 4.38
N ASP A 216 16.46 -14.03 4.03
CA ASP A 216 17.33 -14.58 2.99
C ASP A 216 18.81 -14.38 3.35
N PRO A 217 19.69 -15.38 3.11
CA PRO A 217 21.11 -15.27 3.46
C PRO A 217 21.87 -14.14 2.73
N THR A 218 21.38 -13.69 1.58
CA THR A 218 22.02 -12.66 0.75
C THR A 218 21.38 -11.29 0.98
N LEU A 219 20.05 -11.23 1.08
CA LEU A 219 19.32 -9.98 1.28
C LEU A 219 19.29 -9.54 2.74
N GLY A 220 19.47 -10.47 3.69
CA GLY A 220 19.30 -10.22 5.12
C GLY A 220 17.85 -10.41 5.58
N ILE A 221 17.48 -9.69 6.64
CA ILE A 221 16.12 -9.67 7.16
C ILE A 221 15.47 -8.34 6.80
N ILE A 222 14.68 -8.33 5.72
CA ILE A 222 14.13 -7.09 5.15
C ILE A 222 12.62 -7.14 5.06
N LYS A 223 12.02 -5.98 4.79
CA LYS A 223 10.65 -5.86 4.36
C LYS A 223 10.58 -5.28 2.96
N ALA A 224 9.78 -5.91 2.09
CA ALA A 224 9.62 -5.48 0.71
C ALA A 224 8.39 -6.12 0.07
N ASP A 225 8.06 -5.63 -1.13
CA ASP A 225 7.23 -6.33 -2.09
C ASP A 225 8.10 -7.22 -3.00
N ILE A 226 7.58 -8.37 -3.40
CA ILE A 226 8.27 -9.31 -4.30
C ILE A 226 7.49 -9.39 -5.60
N GLY A 227 8.09 -8.91 -6.69
CA GLY A 227 7.53 -8.99 -8.03
C GLY A 227 7.94 -10.30 -8.71
N ILE A 228 7.01 -10.92 -9.42
CA ILE A 228 7.22 -12.17 -10.16
C ILE A 228 6.76 -11.96 -11.61
N ARG A 229 7.57 -12.42 -12.56
CA ARG A 229 7.21 -12.45 -14.00
C ARG A 229 7.81 -13.67 -14.67
N ASP A 230 7.01 -14.34 -15.51
CA ASP A 230 7.40 -15.55 -16.25
C ASP A 230 8.00 -16.64 -15.33
N GLY A 231 7.42 -16.80 -14.13
CA GLY A 231 7.86 -17.78 -13.13
C GLY A 231 9.19 -17.47 -12.44
N LYS A 232 9.71 -16.24 -12.57
CA LYS A 232 10.96 -15.80 -11.96
C LYS A 232 10.74 -14.57 -11.09
N ILE A 233 11.57 -14.40 -10.07
CA ILE A 233 11.62 -13.14 -9.29
C ILE A 233 12.04 -12.03 -10.25
N LEU A 234 11.14 -11.09 -10.49
CA LEU A 234 11.36 -9.88 -11.29
C LEU A 234 12.18 -8.86 -10.49
N GLY A 235 11.87 -8.71 -9.20
CA GLY A 235 12.52 -7.77 -8.31
C GLY A 235 12.01 -7.88 -6.87
N VAL A 236 12.76 -7.30 -5.94
CA VAL A 236 12.40 -7.15 -4.53
C VAL A 236 12.59 -5.67 -4.19
N GLY A 237 11.52 -4.99 -3.78
CA GLY A 237 11.53 -3.53 -3.63
C GLY A 237 10.14 -2.98 -3.31
N ASN A 238 9.86 -1.77 -3.78
CA ASN A 238 8.57 -1.11 -3.61
C ASN A 238 7.69 -1.34 -4.85
N ALA A 239 6.50 -1.93 -4.70
CA ALA A 239 5.58 -2.19 -5.80
C ALA A 239 4.42 -1.18 -5.84
N GLY A 240 3.95 -0.86 -7.04
CA GLY A 240 2.78 0.01 -7.20
C GLY A 240 2.66 0.66 -8.57
N ASN A 241 2.22 1.92 -8.56
CA ASN A 241 1.96 2.69 -9.77
C ASN A 241 2.87 3.93 -9.84
N PRO A 242 3.86 3.95 -10.75
CA PRO A 242 4.80 5.08 -10.88
C PRO A 242 4.12 6.38 -11.35
N ASN A 243 2.85 6.33 -11.76
CA ASN A 243 2.12 7.52 -12.14
C ASN A 243 1.65 8.36 -10.95
N VAL A 244 1.46 7.75 -9.77
CA VAL A 244 0.88 8.41 -8.59
C VAL A 244 1.62 8.14 -7.29
N MET A 245 2.65 7.29 -7.31
CA MET A 245 3.48 6.89 -6.17
C MET A 245 4.96 7.11 -6.51
N ASP A 246 5.75 7.48 -5.51
CA ASP A 246 7.19 7.74 -5.67
C ASP A 246 8.01 6.46 -5.56
N ASP A 247 9.14 6.42 -6.27
CA ASP A 247 10.17 5.38 -6.16
C ASP A 247 9.61 3.94 -6.24
N ILE A 248 8.89 3.65 -7.32
CA ILE A 248 8.35 2.32 -7.62
C ILE A 248 9.39 1.50 -8.40
N ASP A 249 9.78 0.37 -7.83
CA ASP A 249 10.69 -0.61 -8.44
C ASP A 249 9.92 -1.63 -9.31
N ILE A 250 8.70 -1.99 -8.88
CA ILE A 250 7.89 -3.06 -9.48
C ILE A 250 6.51 -2.51 -9.87
N VAL A 251 6.22 -2.46 -11.17
CA VAL A 251 4.94 -1.92 -11.65
C VAL A 251 3.83 -2.98 -11.54
N VAL A 252 2.72 -2.58 -10.93
CA VAL A 252 1.49 -3.38 -10.82
C VAL A 252 0.48 -2.86 -11.85
N SER A 253 -0.11 -3.76 -12.65
CA SER A 253 -1.08 -3.42 -13.70
C SER A 253 -2.34 -4.27 -13.61
N SER A 254 -3.26 -4.10 -14.57
CA SER A 254 -4.43 -4.97 -14.70
C SER A 254 -4.13 -6.44 -14.99
N ASN A 255 -2.87 -6.79 -15.29
CA ASN A 255 -2.43 -8.17 -15.53
C ASN A 255 -1.69 -8.77 -14.34
N THR A 256 -1.64 -8.07 -13.20
CA THR A 256 -0.89 -8.46 -12.01
C THR A 256 -1.82 -9.06 -10.97
N GLU A 257 -1.57 -10.30 -10.57
CA GLU A 257 -2.18 -10.91 -9.37
C GLU A 257 -1.51 -10.35 -8.09
N ILE A 258 -2.23 -10.37 -6.97
CA ILE A 258 -1.70 -9.93 -5.68
C ILE A 258 -1.89 -11.01 -4.61
N ILE A 259 -0.79 -11.36 -3.94
CA ILE A 259 -0.78 -12.14 -2.70
C ILE A 259 -0.45 -11.20 -1.55
N SER A 260 -1.34 -11.13 -0.55
CA SER A 260 -1.09 -10.42 0.70
C SER A 260 0.01 -11.12 1.50
N GLY A 261 1.20 -10.51 1.54
CA GLY A 261 2.33 -10.96 2.36
C GLY A 261 2.45 -10.24 3.70
N GLU A 262 1.63 -9.22 3.97
CA GLU A 262 1.53 -8.62 5.30
C GLU A 262 1.32 -9.70 6.36
N HIS A 263 2.05 -9.59 7.48
CA HIS A 263 2.07 -10.56 8.58
C HIS A 263 2.63 -11.96 8.27
N THR A 264 3.25 -12.15 7.11
CA THR A 264 3.92 -13.42 6.75
C THR A 264 5.42 -13.26 6.67
N ILE A 265 6.13 -14.38 6.82
CA ILE A 265 7.56 -14.48 6.55
C ILE A 265 7.73 -15.25 5.24
N CYS A 266 8.45 -14.66 4.30
CA CYS A 266 8.81 -15.26 3.02
C CYS A 266 10.28 -15.69 3.04
N THR A 267 10.54 -16.93 2.64
CA THR A 267 11.89 -17.50 2.51
C THR A 267 12.08 -18.10 1.13
N PRO A 268 13.33 -18.27 0.66
CA PRO A 268 13.60 -19.20 -0.43
C PRO A 268 13.06 -20.60 -0.08
N GLY A 269 12.65 -21.35 -1.09
CA GLY A 269 12.29 -22.75 -0.90
C GLY A 269 13.50 -23.59 -0.51
N THR A 270 13.30 -24.56 0.37
CA THR A 270 14.40 -25.39 0.90
C THR A 270 14.97 -26.28 -0.20
N ILE A 271 16.31 -26.43 -0.20
CA ILE A 271 17.05 -27.37 -1.07
C ILE A 271 17.59 -28.49 -0.19
N ASP A 272 17.09 -29.71 -0.39
CA ASP A 272 17.61 -30.91 0.27
C ASP A 272 18.57 -31.64 -0.67
N SER A 273 19.84 -31.73 -0.25
CA SER A 273 20.93 -32.28 -1.05
C SER A 273 21.25 -33.75 -0.76
N HIS A 274 20.52 -34.40 0.15
CA HIS A 274 20.76 -35.78 0.55
C HIS A 274 19.45 -36.57 0.61
N ILE A 275 18.75 -36.63 -0.52
CA ILE A 275 17.53 -37.42 -0.65
C ILE A 275 17.85 -38.85 -1.08
N HIS A 276 17.15 -39.82 -0.51
CA HIS A 276 17.11 -41.19 -1.04
C HIS A 276 15.73 -41.38 -1.68
N PHE A 277 15.65 -41.44 -3.01
CA PHE A 277 14.39 -41.56 -3.76
C PHE A 277 13.79 -42.97 -3.67
N ILE A 278 13.28 -43.31 -2.49
CA ILE A 278 12.70 -44.62 -2.16
C ILE A 278 11.25 -44.71 -2.63
N SER A 279 10.47 -43.63 -2.42
CA SER A 279 9.03 -43.64 -2.73
C SER A 279 8.50 -42.25 -3.11
N PRO A 280 7.55 -42.14 -4.06
CA PRO A 280 7.00 -40.86 -4.51
C PRO A 280 6.33 -40.02 -3.41
N GLN A 281 5.87 -40.64 -2.32
CA GLN A 281 5.26 -39.94 -1.18
C GLN A 281 6.23 -38.95 -0.54
N GLN A 282 7.54 -39.22 -0.58
CA GLN A 282 8.57 -38.31 -0.06
C GLN A 282 8.53 -36.94 -0.73
N ALA A 283 8.19 -36.87 -2.01
CA ALA A 283 8.08 -35.58 -2.71
C ALA A 283 6.92 -34.73 -2.19
N ILE A 284 5.82 -35.38 -1.75
CA ILE A 284 4.67 -34.71 -1.15
C ILE A 284 5.06 -34.16 0.23
N ASP A 285 5.69 -34.98 1.06
CA ASP A 285 6.13 -34.55 2.39
C ASP A 285 7.17 -33.41 2.30
N ALA A 286 8.08 -33.49 1.32
CA ALA A 286 9.07 -32.45 1.05
C ALA A 286 8.41 -31.11 0.74
N ILE A 287 7.50 -31.05 -0.24
CA ILE A 287 6.86 -29.77 -0.61
C ILE A 287 5.94 -29.24 0.49
N CYS A 288 5.26 -30.12 1.24
CA CYS A 288 4.43 -29.72 2.38
C CYS A 288 5.24 -29.08 3.52
N ASN A 289 6.53 -29.38 3.63
CA ASN A 289 7.44 -28.76 4.60
C ASN A 289 8.27 -27.60 3.98
N GLY A 290 7.95 -27.18 2.75
CA GLY A 290 8.63 -26.06 2.08
C GLY A 290 9.90 -26.42 1.32
N THR A 291 10.20 -27.71 1.10
CA THR A 291 11.28 -28.15 0.21
C THR A 291 10.84 -28.10 -1.24
N THR A 292 11.50 -27.27 -2.04
CA THR A 292 11.18 -27.07 -3.46
C THR A 292 12.23 -27.67 -4.39
N THR A 293 13.32 -28.23 -3.86
CA THR A 293 14.38 -28.87 -4.64
C THR A 293 14.95 -30.05 -3.87
N MET A 294 15.02 -31.21 -4.55
CA MET A 294 15.51 -32.47 -4.02
C MET A 294 16.66 -32.96 -4.90
N ILE A 295 17.81 -33.27 -4.31
CA ILE A 295 19.00 -33.83 -4.97
C ILE A 295 19.37 -35.12 -4.22
N GLY A 296 19.60 -36.22 -4.96
CA GLY A 296 19.75 -37.56 -4.38
C GLY A 296 20.03 -38.64 -5.41
#